data_AF-A0A2H5X177-F1
#
_entry.id   AF-A0A2H5X177-F1
#
_cell.length_a   1.000
_cell.length_b   1.000
_cell.length_c   1.000
_cell.angle_alpha   90.00
_cell.angle_beta   90.00
_cell.angle_gamma   90.00
#
_symmetry.space_group_name_H-M   'P 1'
#
loop_
_entity.id
_entity.type
_entity.pdbx_description
1 polymer ?
#
loop_
_entity_poly.entity_id
_entity_poly.type
_entity_poly.pdbx_seq_one_letter_code
_entity_poly.pdbx_strand_id
1 'polypeptide(L)'
;MTLTEVLVVPMRIGDSFLARAYRELLLNSTDFATVPVTSEIAIRAAELRARYGLRTPDALQIATALAHRCDAFLTNDARLKQVDAVRVLVLDDLAEEVSGD
;
A
#
# COMPACT_ATOMS: atom_id res chain seq x y z
N MET A 1 7.79 -2.18 3.19
CA MET A 1 6.67 -2.91 3.80
C MET A 1 6.03 -3.87 2.81
N THR A 2 5.54 -3.41 1.65
CA THR A 2 4.86 -4.26 0.64
C THR A 2 5.62 -5.51 0.23
N LEU A 3 6.92 -5.39 -0.08
CA LEU A 3 7.76 -6.57 -0.37
C LEU A 3 7.83 -7.55 0.80
N THR A 4 7.92 -7.05 2.03
CA THR A 4 7.92 -7.89 3.23
C THR A 4 6.60 -8.65 3.37
N GLU A 5 5.46 -8.00 3.09
CA GLU A 5 4.14 -8.61 3.20
C GLU A 5 3.95 -9.75 2.20
N VAL A 6 4.28 -9.52 0.92
CA VAL A 6 4.01 -10.50 -0.14
C VAL A 6 5.05 -11.63 -0.20
N LEU A 7 6.28 -11.41 0.25
CA LEU A 7 7.34 -12.42 0.17
C LEU A 7 7.36 -13.40 1.35
N VAL A 8 6.74 -13.07 2.49
CA VAL A 8 6.75 -13.93 3.68
C VAL A 8 6.17 -15.32 3.41
N VAL A 9 5.01 -15.41 2.74
CA VAL A 9 4.37 -16.71 2.48
C VAL A 9 5.20 -17.55 1.49
N PRO A 10 5.59 -17.05 0.30
CA PRO A 10 6.44 -17.80 -0.63
C PRO A 10 7.74 -18.28 0.01
N MET A 11 8.40 -17.44 0.81
CA MET A 11 9.63 -17.82 1.50
C MET A 11 9.39 -18.90 2.55
N ARG A 12 8.29 -18.83 3.31
CA ARG A 12 7.95 -19.81 4.34
C ARG A 12 7.71 -21.21 3.75
N ILE A 13 7.10 -21.29 2.58
CA ILE A 13 6.79 -22.57 1.91
C ILE A 13 7.89 -23.02 0.92
N GLY A 14 8.98 -22.26 0.78
CA GLY A 14 10.06 -22.59 -0.14
C GLY A 14 9.74 -22.38 -1.63
N ASP A 15 8.66 -21.66 -1.95
CA ASP A 15 8.27 -21.38 -3.33
C ASP A 15 9.10 -20.23 -3.91
N SER A 16 10.26 -20.60 -4.44
CA SER A 16 11.19 -19.66 -5.06
C SER A 16 10.66 -19.04 -6.36
N PHE A 17 9.77 -19.73 -7.07
CA PHE A 17 9.16 -19.24 -8.30
C PHE A 17 8.19 -18.11 -8.00
N LEU A 18 7.26 -18.31 -7.04
CA LEU A 18 6.32 -17.27 -6.62
C LEU A 18 7.04 -16.08 -5.99
N ALA A 19 8.07 -16.32 -5.17
CA ALA A 19 8.89 -15.24 -4.61
C ALA A 19 9.59 -14.41 -5.69
N ARG A 20 10.04 -15.05 -6.78
CA ARG A 20 10.63 -14.35 -7.94
C ARG A 20 9.57 -13.55 -8.69
N ALA A 21 8.41 -14.12 -8.96
CA ALA A 21 7.31 -13.46 -9.66
C ALA A 21 6.88 -12.16 -8.96
N TYR A 22 6.71 -12.18 -7.63
CA TYR A 22 6.39 -10.96 -6.88
C TYR A 22 7.49 -9.89 -6.95
N ARG A 23 8.77 -10.28 -6.87
CA ARG A 23 9.86 -9.31 -7.00
C ARG A 23 9.89 -8.70 -8.39
N GLU A 24 9.70 -9.50 -9.43
CA GLU A 24 9.70 -9.01 -10.81
C GLU A 24 8.58 -8.00 -11.02
N LEU A 25 7.35 -8.35 -10.63
CA LEU A 25 6.18 -7.49 -10.74
C LEU A 25 6.37 -6.15 -10.01
N LEU A 26 6.86 -6.19 -8.77
CA LEU A 26 6.93 -5.00 -7.92
C LEU A 26 8.17 -4.15 -8.17
N LEU A 27 9.30 -4.72 -8.61
CA LEU A 27 10.56 -4.00 -8.73
C LEU A 27 10.95 -3.67 -10.17
N ASN A 28 10.48 -4.43 -11.15
CA ASN A 28 10.99 -4.38 -12.53
C ASN A 28 9.89 -4.13 -13.57
N SER A 29 8.64 -3.86 -13.16
CA SER A 29 7.57 -3.53 -14.08
C SER A 29 7.60 -2.06 -14.51
N THR A 30 7.02 -1.76 -15.68
CA THR A 30 6.85 -0.39 -16.17
C THR A 30 5.65 0.33 -15.54
N ASP A 31 4.68 -0.45 -15.06
CA ASP A 31 3.38 0.06 -14.62
C ASP A 31 3.33 0.30 -13.10
N PHE A 32 4.33 -0.19 -12.35
CA PHE A 32 4.45 0.03 -10.91
C PHE A 32 5.78 0.68 -10.56
N ALA A 33 5.73 1.63 -9.64
CA ALA A 33 6.91 2.22 -9.02
C ALA A 33 6.99 1.81 -7.55
N THR A 34 7.95 0.95 -7.20
CA THR A 34 8.27 0.69 -5.79
C THR A 34 9.28 1.71 -5.30
N VAL A 35 8.90 2.45 -4.25
CA VAL A 35 9.71 3.52 -3.67
C VAL A 35 10.25 3.12 -2.29
N PRO A 36 11.46 3.59 -1.90
CA PRO A 36 12.01 3.32 -0.59
C PRO A 36 11.29 4.09 0.51
N VAL A 37 11.24 3.52 1.71
CA VAL A 37 10.80 4.25 2.90
C VAL A 37 11.95 5.13 3.38
N THR A 38 11.80 6.44 3.26
CA THR A 38 12.76 7.44 3.74
C THR A 38 12.46 7.84 5.18
N SER A 39 13.40 8.53 5.83
CA SER A 39 13.18 9.11 7.17
C SER A 39 12.02 10.10 7.19
N GLU A 40 11.82 10.87 6.12
CA GLU A 40 10.69 11.79 5.98
C GLU A 40 9.35 11.04 5.97
N ILE A 41 9.26 9.96 5.18
CA ILE A 41 8.08 9.08 5.16
C ILE A 41 7.84 8.47 6.54
N ALA A 42 8.90 8.04 7.23
CA ALA A 42 8.80 7.45 8.57
C ALA A 42 8.29 8.45 9.63
N ILE A 43 8.77 9.69 9.60
CA ILE A 43 8.30 10.78 10.49
C ILE A 43 6.82 11.06 10.22
N ARG A 44 6.45 11.23 8.94
CA ARG A 44 5.06 11.49 8.55
C ARG A 44 4.14 10.32 8.90
N ALA A 45 4.62 9.08 8.79
CA ALA A 45 3.88 7.92 9.25
C ALA A 45 3.65 7.97 10.77
N ALA A 46 4.64 8.39 11.58
CA ALA A 46 4.45 8.55 13.02
C ALA A 46 3.37 9.60 13.34
N GLU A 47 3.33 10.72 12.63
CA GLU A 47 2.28 11.74 12.76
C GLU A 47 0.89 11.19 12.43
N LEU A 48 0.76 10.46 11.32
CA LEU A 48 -0.50 9.81 10.95
C LEU A 48 -0.94 8.79 12.01
N ARG A 49 -0.02 8.01 12.58
CA ARG A 49 -0.33 7.07 13.67
C ARG A 49 -0.81 7.79 14.92
N ALA A 50 -0.16 8.89 15.29
CA ALA A 50 -0.56 9.69 16.45
C ALA A 50 -1.98 10.27 16.28
N ARG A 51 -2.31 10.71 15.05
CA ARG A 51 -3.60 11.33 14.75
C ARG A 51 -4.75 10.32 14.59
N TYR A 52 -4.54 9.22 13.87
CA TYR A 52 -5.61 8.29 13.47
C TYR A 52 -5.50 6.89 14.11
N GLY A 53 -4.49 6.63 14.95
CA GLY A 53 -4.31 5.33 15.59
C GLY A 53 -3.96 4.19 14.62
N LEU A 54 -3.35 4.49 13.48
CA LEU A 54 -3.03 3.51 12.44
C LEU A 54 -1.96 2.50 12.90
N ARG A 55 -1.99 1.31 12.28
CA ARG A 55 -0.87 0.37 12.38
C ARG A 55 0.32 0.91 11.58
N THR A 56 1.53 0.49 11.95
CA THR A 56 2.77 0.94 11.29
C THR A 56 2.78 0.72 9.78
N PRO A 57 2.38 -0.45 9.23
CA PRO A 57 2.36 -0.66 7.78
C PRO A 57 1.43 0.32 7.05
N ASP A 58 0.19 0.46 7.52
CA ASP A 58 -0.81 1.34 6.91
C ASP A 58 -0.33 2.81 6.91
N ALA A 59 0.23 3.26 8.04
CA ALA A 59 0.75 4.61 8.15
C ALA A 59 1.94 4.88 7.23
N LEU A 60 2.83 3.89 7.05
CA LEU A 60 3.95 4.01 6.12
C LEU A 60 3.47 4.06 4.66
N GLN A 61 2.51 3.21 4.30
CA GLN A 61 1.94 3.18 2.95
C GLN A 61 1.20 4.48 2.62
N ILE A 62 0.38 5.00 3.54
CA ILE A 62 -0.32 6.28 3.35
C ILE A 62 0.67 7.45 3.34
N ALA A 63 1.65 7.49 4.25
CA ALA A 63 2.69 8.53 4.23
C ALA A 63 3.47 8.54 2.92
N THR A 64 3.75 7.36 2.35
CA THR A 64 4.38 7.21 1.03
C THR A 64 3.49 7.80 -0.07
N ALA A 65 2.19 7.46 -0.08
CA ALA A 65 1.25 8.00 -1.05
C ALA A 65 1.17 9.54 -1.00
N LEU A 66 1.15 10.11 0.20
CA LEU A 66 1.16 11.56 0.41
C LEU A 66 2.47 12.21 -0.06
N ALA A 67 3.63 11.61 0.25
CA ALA A 67 4.93 12.13 -0.18
C ALA A 67 5.07 12.16 -1.71
N HIS A 68 4.49 11.18 -2.39
CA HIS A 68 4.50 11.07 -3.85
C HIS A 68 3.29 11.72 -4.53
N ARG A 69 2.42 12.42 -3.77
CA ARG A 69 1.24 13.13 -4.27
C ARG A 69 0.30 12.25 -5.09
N CYS A 70 0.09 11.01 -4.65
CA CYS A 70 -0.88 10.13 -5.28
C CYS A 70 -2.29 10.73 -5.17
N ASP A 71 -3.06 10.65 -6.25
CA ASP A 71 -4.45 11.13 -6.27
C ASP A 71 -5.37 10.29 -5.37
N ALA A 72 -5.04 9.01 -5.21
CA ALA A 72 -5.81 8.07 -4.41
C ALA A 72 -4.94 6.98 -3.76
N PHE A 73 -5.48 6.38 -2.70
CA PHE A 73 -4.95 5.22 -2.01
C PHE A 73 -5.92 4.05 -2.14
N LEU A 74 -5.55 3.03 -2.92
CA LEU A 74 -6.36 1.83 -3.13
C LEU A 74 -6.09 0.79 -2.04
N THR A 75 -7.15 0.29 -1.40
CA THR A 75 -7.04 -0.70 -0.32
C THR A 75 -8.30 -1.56 -0.20
N ASN A 76 -8.19 -2.70 0.48
CA ASN A 76 -9.35 -3.49 0.89
C ASN A 76 -9.76 -3.23 2.35
N ASP A 77 -9.01 -2.41 3.09
CA ASP A 77 -9.39 -2.06 4.48
C ASP A 77 -10.23 -0.77 4.50
N ALA A 78 -11.55 -0.93 4.58
CA ALA A 78 -12.49 0.17 4.66
C ALA A 78 -12.29 1.08 5.88
N ARG A 79 -11.60 0.60 6.94
CA ARG A 79 -11.29 1.45 8.11
C ARG A 79 -10.36 2.60 7.76
N LEU A 80 -9.58 2.50 6.68
CA LEU A 80 -8.66 3.56 6.27
C LEU A 80 -9.38 4.78 5.67
N LYS A 81 -10.67 4.67 5.34
CA LYS A 81 -11.53 5.82 4.96
C LYS A 81 -11.57 6.94 6.02
N GLN A 82 -11.20 6.65 7.27
CA GLN A 82 -11.09 7.67 8.32
C GLN A 82 -9.95 8.68 8.09
N VAL A 83 -9.00 8.38 7.19
CA VAL A 83 -7.87 9.25 6.87
C VAL A 83 -8.30 10.25 5.80
N ASP A 84 -8.55 11.49 6.20
CA ASP A 84 -8.97 12.60 5.32
C ASP A 84 -7.82 13.25 4.52
N ALA A 85 -6.58 12.79 4.71
CA ALA A 85 -5.40 13.33 4.04
C ALA A 85 -5.23 12.86 2.58
N VAL A 86 -5.85 11.74 2.19
CA VAL A 86 -5.77 11.16 0.85
C VAL A 86 -7.13 10.55 0.49
N ARG A 87 -7.52 10.60 -0.80
CA ARG A 87 -8.73 9.91 -1.25
C ARG A 87 -8.52 8.40 -1.13
N VAL A 88 -9.27 7.73 -0.27
CA VAL A 88 -9.21 6.27 -0.13
C VAL A 88 -10.25 5.63 -1.06
N LEU A 89 -9.80 4.70 -1.90
CA LEU A 89 -10.65 3.86 -2.74
C LEU A 89 -10.67 2.45 -2.16
N VAL A 90 -11.86 1.92 -1.91
CA VAL A 90 -12.02 0.51 -1.51
C VAL A 90 -12.47 -0.29 -2.72
N LEU A 91 -11.82 -1.42 -2.98
CA LEU A 91 -12.04 -2.20 -4.19
C LEU A 91 -13.51 -2.61 -4.37
N ASP A 92 -14.17 -3.02 -3.29
CA ASP A 92 -15.60 -3.41 -3.32
C ASP A 92 -16.51 -2.26 -3.74
N ASP A 93 -16.18 -1.00 -3.39
CA ASP A 93 -16.96 0.17 -3.79
C ASP A 93 -16.85 0.43 -5.32
N LEU A 94 -15.74 0.01 -5.94
CA LEU A 94 -15.47 0.25 -7.37
C LEU A 94 -16.15 -0.79 -8.27
N ALA A 95 -16.36 -2.01 -7.77
CA ALA A 95 -16.98 -3.09 -8.55
C ALA A 95 -18.46 -2.80 -8.89
N GLU A 96 -19.14 -2.02 -8.05
CA GLU A 96 -20.53 -1.61 -8.28
C GLU A 96 -20.65 -0.54 -9.39
N GLU A 97 -19.63 0.30 -9.59
CA GLU A 97 -19.63 1.35 -10.62
C GLU A 97 -19.43 0.81 -12.05
N VAL A 98 -18.76 -0.34 -12.21
CA VAL A 98 -18.47 -0.95 -13.52
C VAL A 98 -19.62 -1.82 -14.05
N SER A 99 -20.58 -2.16 -13.20
CA SER A 99 -21.74 -3.01 -13.55
C SER A 99 -22.94 -2.21 -14.07
N GLY A 100 -22.73 -0.92 -14.37
CA GLY A 100 -23.76 0.04 -14.78
C GLY A 100 -23.81 0.39 -16.27
N ASP A 101 -23.27 -0.46 -17.17
CA ASP A 101 -23.40 -0.38 -18.63
C ASP A 101 -23.95 -1.69 -19.23
#